data_AF-A0A951LJ86-F1
#
_entry.id   AF-A0A951LJ86-F1
#
_cell.length_a   1.000
_cell.length_b   1.000
_cell.length_c   1.000
_cell.angle_alpha   90.00
_cell.angle_beta   90.00
_cell.angle_gamma   90.00
#
_symmetry.space_group_name_H-M   'P 1'
#
loop_
_entity.id
_entity.type
_entity.pdbx_description
1 polymer ?
#
loop_
_entity_poly.entity_id
_entity_poly.type
_entity_poly.pdbx_seq_one_letter_code
_entity_poly.pdbx_strand_id
1 'polypeptide(L)'
;MMQRQIVPFNVRKLSCWPGSTMLVCLLVMSMAHAQAPQAVTIKQVAFWKDMGLSDAAIQARLAALEPPPQFSEADLAWLRDTGAEPSLIQDVKPFTPGGDAATVSQPSPPSNGPTNIPESNGGIIPGTGSNGTSSTIPTSPLTFSVKAGAWQPTGVQLRQGQTFTVQASGNLQGYNHTWGPDGYALLGFMAYNLKGKVGTQIIELGSNRSSLAKEAGELLLGITKTNDINPDDANNISGAFTVTVNNGDGNATGNGVVTSSPVSFPATPALPPTVTRPAPASPPVTANPLPTGAVSKGRLAGQWRDGNGAVLTLRQAGSIVTGTYTGGPGHDSLKGRINGAVIGNQFTGLFESHEGNSANTGLYTWKLLDENTIQGEWSSVDHKQGDRFTWQRVNGVVLGGVPPSAVPPTEVVPNPGRDANTTEFTFVDQATDVVNHNGATPDGNNDGHFRLRLGLNGTQELQKMNLRQTDANGNPTVERWSSYSGDYWLLAVAQNGKVLNTQFLPTLGPFTGPVTLDLYASPASGFNPGNSYQVEVVLGNGQVIKKVARVPG
;
A
#
# COMPACT_ATOMS: atom_id res chain seq x y z
N MET A 1 -67.18 -27.05 14.71
CA MET A 1 -67.64 -25.86 13.95
C MET A 1 -66.69 -24.71 14.22
N MET A 2 -65.73 -24.48 13.33
CA MET A 2 -64.98 -23.22 13.23
C MET A 2 -64.69 -23.01 11.76
N GLN A 3 -65.33 -22.00 11.19
CA GLN A 3 -65.36 -21.68 9.77
C GLN A 3 -64.25 -20.66 9.53
N ARG A 4 -63.23 -21.00 8.74
CA ARG A 4 -62.20 -20.06 8.30
C ARG A 4 -62.81 -19.14 7.23
N GLN A 5 -62.90 -17.86 7.56
CA GLN A 5 -63.35 -16.80 6.67
C GLN A 5 -62.18 -16.38 5.77
N ILE A 6 -62.32 -16.56 4.47
CA ILE A 6 -61.40 -16.04 3.46
C ILE A 6 -61.93 -14.66 3.05
N VAL A 7 -61.12 -13.62 3.25
CA VAL A 7 -61.41 -12.25 2.77
C VAL A 7 -60.67 -12.06 1.44
N PRO A 8 -61.34 -11.64 0.35
CA PRO A 8 -60.66 -11.38 -0.92
C PRO A 8 -59.98 -10.01 -0.89
N PHE A 9 -58.70 -9.98 -1.26
CA PHE A 9 -57.97 -8.74 -1.51
C PHE A 9 -58.41 -8.13 -2.85
N ASN A 10 -58.87 -6.88 -2.81
CA ASN A 10 -59.26 -6.09 -3.97
C ASN A 10 -58.00 -5.48 -4.62
N VAL A 11 -57.70 -5.87 -5.87
CA VAL A 11 -56.66 -5.21 -6.68
C VAL A 11 -57.32 -4.06 -7.44
N ARG A 12 -57.05 -2.81 -7.03
CA ARG A 12 -57.35 -1.63 -7.85
C ARG A 12 -56.30 -1.49 -8.95
N LYS A 13 -56.77 -1.30 -10.18
CA LYS A 13 -55.99 -0.94 -11.37
C LYS A 13 -55.20 0.35 -11.12
N LEU A 14 -53.89 0.31 -11.32
CA LEU A 14 -53.03 1.47 -11.54
C LEU A 14 -52.65 1.50 -13.03
N SER A 15 -53.00 2.59 -13.70
CA SER A 15 -52.63 2.91 -15.07
C SER A 15 -51.19 3.45 -15.12
N CYS A 16 -50.34 2.85 -15.96
CA CYS A 16 -48.97 3.30 -16.20
C CYS A 16 -48.93 4.50 -17.18
N TRP A 17 -48.13 5.51 -16.84
CA TRP A 17 -47.59 6.51 -17.79
C TRP A 17 -46.31 5.94 -18.46
N PRO A 18 -46.01 6.28 -19.72
CA PRO A 18 -44.83 5.77 -20.41
C PRO A 18 -43.58 6.59 -20.07
N GLY A 19 -42.50 5.89 -19.69
CA GLY A 19 -41.17 6.46 -19.54
C GLY A 19 -40.62 6.43 -18.13
N SER A 20 -40.15 5.25 -17.68
CA SER A 20 -39.12 5.09 -16.65
C SER A 20 -38.63 3.64 -16.63
N THR A 21 -37.34 3.45 -16.88
CA THR A 21 -36.64 2.16 -16.91
C THR A 21 -36.52 1.59 -15.49
N MET A 22 -36.98 0.36 -15.29
CA MET A 22 -36.87 -0.38 -14.03
C MET A 22 -35.41 -0.78 -13.77
N LEU A 23 -34.89 -0.41 -12.60
CA LEU A 23 -33.81 -1.11 -11.92
C LEU A 23 -34.33 -1.50 -10.53
N VAL A 24 -33.97 -2.70 -10.08
CA VAL A 24 -34.23 -3.30 -8.75
C VAL A 24 -35.57 -4.07 -8.62
N CYS A 25 -35.51 -5.37 -8.89
CA CYS A 25 -36.20 -6.42 -8.11
C CYS A 25 -35.75 -7.81 -8.59
N LEU A 26 -34.70 -8.37 -7.98
CA LEU A 26 -34.58 -9.82 -7.72
C LEU A 26 -33.39 -10.07 -6.77
N LEU A 27 -33.67 -10.11 -5.47
CA LEU A 27 -32.82 -10.79 -4.50
C LEU A 27 -33.71 -11.37 -3.40
N VAL A 28 -33.31 -12.54 -2.90
CA VAL A 28 -33.96 -13.41 -1.90
C VAL A 28 -34.87 -14.50 -2.48
N MET A 29 -34.27 -15.61 -2.92
CA MET A 29 -34.62 -16.94 -2.41
C MET A 29 -33.38 -17.87 -2.35
N SER A 30 -33.40 -18.67 -1.29
CA SER A 30 -32.34 -19.45 -0.61
C SER A 30 -31.67 -20.60 -1.37
N MET A 31 -30.38 -20.74 -1.08
CA MET A 31 -29.55 -21.95 -0.86
C MET A 31 -30.22 -23.32 -1.02
N ALA A 32 -29.62 -24.14 -1.89
CA ALA A 32 -28.98 -25.42 -1.59
C ALA A 32 -28.46 -26.02 -2.91
N HIS A 33 -27.15 -26.22 -3.08
CA HIS A 33 -26.53 -27.33 -3.83
C HIS A 33 -25.00 -27.18 -3.88
N ALA A 34 -24.34 -28.33 -3.97
CA ALA A 34 -22.91 -28.57 -3.91
C ALA A 34 -22.08 -27.85 -4.99
N GLN A 35 -20.76 -27.79 -4.73
CA GLN A 35 -19.67 -27.30 -5.59
C GLN A 35 -19.98 -27.31 -7.09
N ALA A 36 -20.11 -26.13 -7.69
CA ALA A 36 -20.11 -25.94 -9.14
C ALA A 36 -18.81 -25.24 -9.59
N PRO A 37 -18.20 -25.66 -10.71
CA PRO A 37 -17.04 -24.96 -11.28
C PRO A 37 -17.41 -23.53 -11.71
N GLN A 38 -16.44 -22.62 -11.59
CA GLN A 38 -16.66 -21.19 -11.85
C GLN A 38 -17.14 -20.94 -13.29
N ALA A 39 -18.32 -20.33 -13.43
CA ALA A 39 -18.84 -19.92 -14.73
C ALA A 39 -18.09 -18.67 -15.23
N VAL A 40 -17.42 -18.79 -16.38
CA VAL A 40 -16.84 -17.61 -17.07
C VAL A 40 -17.97 -16.72 -17.59
N THR A 41 -17.88 -15.44 -17.28
CA THR A 41 -18.90 -14.45 -17.67
C THR A 41 -18.52 -13.73 -18.96
N ILE A 42 -19.51 -13.22 -19.68
CA ILE A 42 -19.33 -12.40 -20.90
C ILE A 42 -18.46 -11.17 -20.63
N LYS A 43 -18.55 -10.60 -19.42
CA LYS A 43 -17.73 -9.46 -18.99
C LYS A 43 -16.23 -9.81 -18.99
N GLN A 44 -15.89 -11.06 -18.71
CA GLN A 44 -14.53 -11.55 -18.69
C GLN A 44 -13.97 -11.75 -20.11
N VAL A 45 -14.81 -12.17 -21.06
CA VAL A 45 -14.47 -12.23 -22.49
C VAL A 45 -14.28 -10.83 -23.07
N ALA A 46 -15.17 -9.89 -22.75
CA ALA A 46 -15.05 -8.47 -23.16
C ALA A 46 -13.76 -7.84 -22.62
N PHE A 47 -13.44 -8.10 -21.35
CA PHE A 47 -12.20 -7.64 -20.72
C PHE A 47 -10.94 -8.18 -21.42
N TRP A 48 -10.92 -9.46 -21.82
CA TRP A 48 -9.78 -10.01 -22.58
C TRP A 48 -9.60 -9.33 -23.93
N LYS A 49 -10.70 -8.94 -24.58
CA LYS A 49 -10.67 -8.19 -25.84
C LYS A 49 -10.14 -6.76 -25.63
N ASP A 50 -10.57 -6.07 -24.58
CA ASP A 50 -10.06 -4.73 -24.21
C ASP A 50 -8.56 -4.75 -23.86
N MET A 51 -8.04 -5.88 -23.38
CA MET A 51 -6.60 -6.09 -23.17
C MET A 51 -5.82 -6.41 -24.46
N GLY A 52 -6.49 -6.46 -25.61
CA GLY A 52 -5.85 -6.72 -26.90
C GLY A 52 -5.51 -8.20 -27.15
N LEU A 53 -6.12 -9.16 -26.43
CA LEU A 53 -5.95 -10.57 -26.76
C LEU A 53 -6.57 -10.86 -28.14
N SER A 54 -5.88 -11.67 -28.94
CA SER A 54 -6.42 -12.15 -30.21
C SER A 54 -7.58 -13.13 -29.97
N ASP A 55 -8.48 -13.23 -30.94
CA ASP A 55 -9.62 -14.14 -30.87
C ASP A 55 -9.17 -15.62 -30.66
N ALA A 56 -8.04 -16.02 -31.26
CA ALA A 56 -7.44 -17.34 -31.06
C ALA A 56 -6.97 -17.55 -29.60
N ALA A 57 -6.41 -16.54 -28.95
CA ALA A 57 -5.98 -16.62 -27.55
C ALA A 57 -7.18 -16.67 -26.59
N ILE A 58 -8.26 -15.97 -26.93
CA ILE A 58 -9.53 -16.03 -26.18
C ILE A 58 -10.15 -17.44 -26.32
N GLN A 59 -10.18 -18.00 -27.52
CA GLN A 59 -10.70 -19.35 -27.77
C GLN A 59 -9.90 -20.43 -27.05
N ALA A 60 -8.57 -20.36 -27.07
CA ALA A 60 -7.72 -21.31 -26.34
C ALA A 60 -7.98 -21.28 -24.83
N ARG A 61 -8.29 -20.10 -24.27
CA ARG A 61 -8.64 -19.95 -22.84
C ARG A 61 -10.03 -20.51 -22.52
N LEU A 62 -11.01 -20.29 -23.40
CA LEU A 62 -12.35 -20.83 -23.22
C LEU A 62 -12.37 -22.36 -23.33
N ALA A 63 -11.59 -22.93 -24.26
CA ALA A 63 -11.46 -24.36 -24.45
C ALA A 63 -10.73 -25.09 -23.31
N ALA A 64 -9.93 -24.37 -22.51
CA ALA A 64 -9.22 -24.94 -21.36
C ALA A 64 -10.09 -25.03 -20.09
N LEU A 65 -11.35 -24.56 -20.13
CA LEU A 65 -12.27 -24.63 -19.00
C LEU A 65 -13.09 -25.92 -19.06
N GLU A 66 -13.18 -26.63 -17.93
CA GLU A 66 -14.01 -27.83 -17.81
C GLU A 66 -15.12 -27.61 -16.75
N PRO A 67 -16.41 -27.65 -17.14
CA PRO A 67 -16.92 -27.76 -18.50
C PRO A 67 -16.76 -26.44 -19.30
N PRO A 68 -16.76 -26.50 -20.64
CA PRO A 68 -16.75 -25.30 -21.47
C PRO A 68 -17.93 -24.39 -21.13
N PRO A 69 -17.71 -23.07 -20.95
CA PRO A 69 -18.77 -22.14 -20.58
C PRO A 69 -19.86 -22.12 -21.67
N GLN A 70 -21.11 -22.16 -21.22
CA GLN A 70 -22.28 -22.10 -22.07
C GLN A 70 -22.79 -20.65 -22.09
N PHE A 71 -22.91 -20.06 -23.27
CA PHE A 71 -23.47 -18.71 -23.45
C PHE A 71 -24.89 -18.83 -24.00
N SER A 72 -25.81 -18.00 -23.51
CA SER A 72 -27.15 -17.90 -24.08
C SER A 72 -27.13 -17.14 -25.42
N GLU A 73 -28.18 -17.25 -26.23
CA GLU A 73 -28.28 -16.49 -27.49
C GLU A 73 -28.27 -14.97 -27.26
N ALA A 74 -28.78 -14.51 -26.12
CA ALA A 74 -28.71 -13.10 -25.72
C ALA A 74 -27.27 -12.64 -25.45
N ASP A 75 -26.46 -13.52 -24.87
CA ASP A 75 -25.04 -13.28 -24.58
C ASP A 75 -24.22 -13.20 -25.86
N LEU A 76 -24.51 -14.11 -26.80
CA LEU A 76 -23.91 -14.12 -28.14
C LEU A 76 -24.34 -12.91 -28.97
N ALA A 77 -25.61 -12.48 -28.87
CA ALA A 77 -26.10 -11.28 -29.53
C ALA A 77 -25.41 -10.01 -29.01
N TRP A 78 -25.24 -9.89 -27.69
CA TRP A 78 -24.52 -8.77 -27.07
C TRP A 78 -23.05 -8.72 -27.55
N LEU A 79 -22.37 -9.87 -27.66
CA LEU A 79 -21.00 -9.93 -28.18
C LEU A 79 -20.90 -9.46 -29.64
N ARG A 80 -21.87 -9.82 -30.49
CA ARG A 80 -21.90 -9.34 -31.90
C ARG A 80 -22.04 -7.83 -31.98
N ASP A 81 -22.89 -7.24 -31.14
CA ASP A 81 -23.10 -5.78 -31.10
C ASP A 81 -21.87 -5.00 -30.62
N THR A 82 -20.96 -5.65 -29.88
CA THR A 82 -19.66 -5.06 -29.47
C THR A 82 -18.56 -5.15 -30.54
N GLY A 83 -18.87 -5.65 -31.74
CA GLY A 83 -17.89 -5.77 -32.83
C GLY A 83 -17.01 -7.02 -32.76
N ALA A 84 -17.45 -8.08 -32.06
CA ALA A 84 -16.79 -9.37 -32.12
C ALA A 84 -17.09 -10.09 -33.45
N GLU A 85 -16.05 -10.50 -34.18
CA GLU A 85 -16.17 -11.17 -35.48
C GLU A 85 -16.97 -12.49 -35.40
N PRO A 86 -17.80 -12.83 -36.43
CA PRO A 86 -18.64 -14.02 -36.45
C PRO A 86 -17.89 -15.36 -36.32
N SER A 87 -16.58 -15.38 -36.55
CA SER A 87 -15.73 -16.57 -36.47
C SER A 87 -15.60 -17.13 -35.04
N LEU A 88 -15.88 -16.32 -34.00
CA LEU A 88 -15.96 -16.79 -32.61
C LEU A 88 -17.20 -17.67 -32.33
N ILE A 89 -18.19 -17.68 -33.22
CA ILE A 89 -19.56 -18.15 -32.92
C ILE A 89 -19.89 -19.50 -33.58
N GLN A 90 -19.09 -19.97 -34.56
CA GLN A 90 -19.47 -21.15 -35.36
C GLN A 90 -19.34 -22.51 -34.65
N ASP A 91 -18.57 -22.61 -33.56
CA ASP A 91 -18.34 -23.89 -32.87
C ASP A 91 -19.13 -24.06 -31.56
N VAL A 92 -19.95 -23.07 -31.17
CA VAL A 92 -20.83 -23.19 -29.99
C VAL A 92 -22.21 -23.66 -30.47
N LYS A 93 -22.45 -24.99 -30.46
CA LYS A 93 -23.76 -25.54 -30.83
C LYS A 93 -24.86 -25.10 -29.86
N PRO A 94 -26.04 -24.68 -30.34
CA PRO A 94 -27.22 -24.53 -29.49
C PRO A 94 -27.58 -25.87 -28.84
N PHE A 95 -28.06 -25.84 -27.60
CA PHE A 95 -28.54 -27.04 -26.91
C PHE A 95 -29.80 -27.60 -27.59
N THR A 96 -29.68 -28.79 -28.17
CA THR A 96 -30.81 -29.63 -28.58
C THR A 96 -30.87 -30.85 -27.66
N PRO A 97 -31.92 -31.05 -26.85
CA PRO A 97 -32.00 -32.21 -25.98
C PRO A 97 -32.32 -33.49 -26.78
N GLY A 98 -31.32 -34.37 -26.91
CA GLY A 98 -31.47 -35.76 -27.37
C GLY A 98 -30.59 -36.12 -28.58
N GLY A 99 -29.56 -36.93 -28.36
CA GLY A 99 -28.76 -37.54 -29.43
C GLY A 99 -27.42 -38.08 -28.95
N ASP A 100 -27.17 -39.35 -29.26
CA ASP A 100 -26.11 -40.22 -28.72
C ASP A 100 -24.67 -39.79 -29.01
N ALA A 101 -23.77 -40.25 -28.12
CA ALA A 101 -22.33 -40.01 -28.14
C ALA A 101 -21.63 -40.68 -29.33
N ALA A 102 -20.84 -39.91 -30.08
CA ALA A 102 -19.87 -40.41 -31.05
C ALA A 102 -18.44 -40.16 -30.55
N THR A 103 -17.64 -41.23 -30.53
CA THR A 103 -16.19 -41.28 -30.25
C THR A 103 -15.36 -40.50 -31.28
N VAL A 104 -14.42 -39.68 -30.80
CA VAL A 104 -13.37 -39.04 -31.61
C VAL A 104 -12.00 -39.53 -31.17
N SER A 105 -11.23 -40.05 -32.12
CA SER A 105 -9.87 -40.58 -31.98
C SER A 105 -8.82 -39.48 -31.91
N GLN A 106 -7.84 -39.61 -31.01
CA GLN A 106 -6.67 -38.72 -30.92
C GLN A 106 -5.60 -39.07 -31.99
N PRO A 107 -4.92 -38.07 -32.58
CA PRO A 107 -3.70 -38.28 -33.35
C PRO A 107 -2.44 -38.24 -32.46
N SER A 108 -1.48 -39.11 -32.79
CA SER A 108 -0.19 -39.28 -32.12
C SER A 108 0.76 -38.07 -32.27
N PRO A 109 1.69 -37.85 -31.31
CA PRO A 109 2.64 -36.75 -31.34
C PRO A 109 3.83 -37.00 -32.30
N PRO A 110 4.41 -35.96 -32.92
CA PRO A 110 5.57 -36.11 -33.79
C PRO A 110 6.90 -36.30 -33.03
N SER A 111 7.76 -37.14 -33.62
CA SER A 111 9.07 -37.56 -33.13
C SER A 111 10.14 -36.47 -33.27
N ASN A 112 10.98 -36.33 -32.23
CA ASN A 112 12.17 -35.48 -32.21
C ASN A 112 13.31 -36.03 -33.10
N GLY A 113 13.85 -35.18 -33.96
CA GLY A 113 15.12 -35.40 -34.68
C GLY A 113 16.23 -34.49 -34.13
N PRO A 114 17.51 -34.93 -34.12
CA PRO A 114 18.60 -34.21 -33.46
C PRO A 114 19.16 -33.10 -34.35
N THR A 115 19.41 -31.93 -33.77
CA THR A 115 20.11 -30.81 -34.43
C THR A 115 21.52 -30.65 -33.86
N ASN A 116 22.50 -30.70 -34.75
CA ASN A 116 23.92 -30.54 -34.47
C ASN A 116 24.27 -29.10 -34.07
N ILE A 117 25.11 -28.96 -33.05
CA ILE A 117 25.78 -27.72 -32.62
C ILE A 117 27.19 -27.70 -33.25
N PRO A 118 27.66 -26.58 -33.80
CA PRO A 118 29.08 -26.30 -33.89
C PRO A 118 29.53 -25.35 -32.79
N GLU A 119 30.48 -25.83 -31.99
CA GLU A 119 31.31 -25.05 -31.07
C GLU A 119 32.12 -23.99 -31.82
N SER A 120 32.22 -22.78 -31.27
CA SER A 120 33.36 -21.90 -31.52
C SER A 120 33.83 -21.23 -30.23
N ASN A 121 35.07 -21.58 -29.89
CA ASN A 121 35.90 -20.98 -28.86
C ASN A 121 36.27 -19.53 -29.21
N GLY A 122 36.40 -18.68 -28.19
CA GLY A 122 37.02 -17.36 -28.34
C GLY A 122 36.96 -16.51 -27.08
N GLY A 123 37.75 -16.86 -26.06
CA GLY A 123 37.95 -16.01 -24.89
C GLY A 123 38.89 -14.84 -25.16
N ILE A 124 38.58 -13.67 -24.59
CA ILE A 124 39.52 -12.59 -24.27
C ILE A 124 39.05 -11.90 -22.98
N ILE A 125 39.89 -11.95 -21.94
CA ILE A 125 39.92 -11.05 -20.77
C ILE A 125 41.07 -10.06 -21.04
N PRO A 126 40.86 -8.73 -20.94
CA PRO A 126 41.36 -7.96 -19.79
C PRO A 126 40.46 -6.75 -19.44
N GLY A 127 40.49 -6.12 -18.28
CA GLY A 127 41.38 -6.21 -17.14
C GLY A 127 40.85 -5.31 -16.01
N THR A 128 41.32 -5.60 -14.81
CA THR A 128 41.06 -4.84 -13.59
C THR A 128 41.93 -3.58 -13.52
N GLY A 129 41.31 -2.43 -13.27
CA GLY A 129 41.99 -1.26 -12.69
C GLY A 129 41.48 0.10 -13.17
N SER A 130 40.87 0.89 -12.29
CA SER A 130 41.43 2.18 -11.86
C SER A 130 40.53 2.89 -10.84
N ASN A 131 41.20 3.75 -10.07
CA ASN A 131 40.83 4.35 -8.80
C ASN A 131 39.68 5.36 -8.86
N GLY A 132 39.06 5.52 -7.69
CA GLY A 132 37.92 6.40 -7.45
C GLY A 132 38.22 7.87 -7.73
N THR A 133 37.45 8.43 -8.65
CA THR A 133 37.20 9.86 -8.75
C THR A 133 36.15 10.23 -7.72
N SER A 134 36.53 11.11 -6.80
CA SER A 134 35.58 11.74 -5.89
C SER A 134 34.65 12.63 -6.73
N SER A 135 33.46 12.11 -7.03
CA SER A 135 32.41 12.85 -7.73
C SER A 135 31.94 13.98 -6.81
N THR A 136 32.29 15.20 -7.15
CA THR A 136 31.77 16.39 -6.49
C THR A 136 30.31 16.55 -6.88
N ILE A 137 29.43 16.24 -5.93
CA ILE A 137 27.99 16.39 -6.11
C ILE A 137 27.68 17.90 -6.27
N PRO A 138 26.98 18.31 -7.34
CA PRO A 138 26.54 19.69 -7.46
C PRO A 138 25.61 20.05 -6.31
N THR A 139 25.92 21.14 -5.61
CA THR A 139 25.12 21.67 -4.50
C THR A 139 23.89 22.45 -4.98
N SER A 140 23.82 22.77 -6.26
CA SER A 140 22.68 23.45 -6.87
C SER A 140 21.61 22.45 -7.31
N PRO A 141 20.32 22.84 -7.24
CA PRO A 141 19.23 22.06 -7.83
C PRO A 141 19.49 21.76 -9.30
N LEU A 142 19.25 20.51 -9.72
CA LEU A 142 19.34 20.10 -11.12
C LEU A 142 17.95 19.91 -11.70
N THR A 143 17.71 20.45 -12.89
CA THR A 143 16.40 20.38 -13.56
C THR A 143 16.48 19.52 -14.82
N PHE A 144 15.51 18.63 -14.99
CA PHE A 144 15.41 17.64 -16.06
C PHE A 144 14.07 17.76 -16.77
N SER A 145 14.04 17.46 -18.08
CA SER A 145 12.82 17.28 -18.84
C SER A 145 12.60 15.78 -19.09
N VAL A 146 11.67 15.19 -18.35
CA VAL A 146 11.42 13.74 -18.31
C VAL A 146 10.24 13.38 -19.21
N LYS A 147 10.47 12.47 -20.16
CA LYS A 147 9.47 11.95 -21.11
C LYS A 147 9.17 10.48 -20.83
N ALA A 148 8.02 10.00 -21.31
CA ALA A 148 7.67 8.59 -21.25
C ALA A 148 8.58 7.73 -22.15
N GLY A 149 8.76 6.46 -21.79
CA GLY A 149 9.39 5.43 -22.62
C GLY A 149 10.88 5.16 -22.40
N ALA A 150 11.60 5.93 -21.59
CA ALA A 150 12.99 5.61 -21.22
C ALA A 150 13.38 6.14 -19.83
N TRP A 151 14.30 5.44 -19.16
CA TRP A 151 14.94 5.95 -17.95
C TRP A 151 15.92 7.05 -18.37
N GLN A 152 15.77 8.23 -17.78
CA GLN A 152 16.64 9.38 -18.02
C GLN A 152 17.73 9.46 -16.93
N PRO A 153 19.01 9.30 -17.30
CA PRO A 153 20.13 9.55 -16.39
C PRO A 153 20.16 11.00 -15.90
N THR A 154 20.47 11.20 -14.63
CA THR A 154 20.53 12.54 -14.01
C THR A 154 21.94 13.00 -13.69
N GLY A 155 22.90 12.07 -13.64
CA GLY A 155 24.23 12.29 -13.08
C GLY A 155 24.26 12.42 -11.55
N VAL A 156 23.12 12.40 -10.86
CA VAL A 156 23.04 12.51 -9.40
C VAL A 156 23.42 11.18 -8.78
N GLN A 157 24.62 11.11 -8.20
CA GLN A 157 25.09 9.96 -7.45
C GLN A 157 24.56 10.02 -6.01
N LEU A 158 23.77 9.02 -5.63
CA LEU A 158 23.22 8.87 -4.29
C LEU A 158 23.95 7.75 -3.54
N ARG A 159 24.17 7.97 -2.24
CA ARG A 159 24.65 6.94 -1.32
C ARG A 159 23.47 6.20 -0.70
N GLN A 160 23.66 4.94 -0.34
CA GLN A 160 22.70 4.23 0.50
C GLN A 160 22.48 4.99 1.82
N GLY A 161 21.23 5.27 2.15
CA GLY A 161 20.80 6.07 3.29
C GLY A 161 20.71 7.58 3.03
N GLN A 162 21.08 8.06 1.83
CA GLN A 162 20.99 9.48 1.50
C GLN A 162 19.54 9.92 1.23
N THR A 163 19.17 11.09 1.75
CA THR A 163 17.89 11.73 1.44
C THR A 163 18.02 12.70 0.28
N PHE A 164 17.02 12.74 -0.58
CA PHE A 164 16.90 13.72 -1.66
C PHE A 164 15.46 14.19 -1.79
N THR A 165 15.28 15.38 -2.38
CA THR A 165 13.95 15.92 -2.66
C THR A 165 13.75 16.12 -4.15
N VAL A 166 12.52 15.93 -4.60
CA VAL A 166 12.10 16.13 -5.98
C VAL A 166 10.90 17.06 -6.01
N GLN A 167 10.94 18.03 -6.91
CA GLN A 167 9.80 18.86 -7.29
C GLN A 167 9.56 18.68 -8.79
N ALA A 168 8.34 18.37 -9.19
CA ALA A 168 7.98 18.13 -10.56
C ALA A 168 6.72 18.90 -10.95
N SER A 169 6.70 19.36 -12.20
CA SER A 169 5.56 20.04 -12.81
C SER A 169 5.46 19.65 -14.29
N GLY A 170 4.40 20.10 -14.97
CA GLY A 170 4.14 19.74 -16.36
C GLY A 170 3.07 18.67 -16.49
N ASN A 171 2.77 18.32 -17.73
CA ASN A 171 1.66 17.43 -18.06
C ASN A 171 2.10 16.42 -19.13
N LEU A 172 1.56 15.22 -19.02
CA LEU A 172 1.53 14.21 -20.07
C LEU A 172 0.15 14.18 -20.71
N GLN A 173 0.10 13.87 -22.00
CA GLN A 173 -1.14 13.70 -22.77
C GLN A 173 -1.10 12.40 -23.54
N GLY A 174 -2.11 11.56 -23.37
CA GLY A 174 -2.27 10.30 -24.09
C GLY A 174 -3.65 9.71 -23.83
N TYR A 175 -4.15 8.87 -24.72
CA TYR A 175 -5.45 8.18 -24.56
C TYR A 175 -6.62 9.11 -24.15
N ASN A 176 -6.68 10.34 -24.68
CA ASN A 176 -7.68 11.38 -24.33
C ASN A 176 -7.66 11.82 -22.85
N HIS A 177 -6.53 11.64 -22.17
CA HIS A 177 -6.33 12.05 -20.79
C HIS A 177 -5.12 12.98 -20.66
N THR A 178 -5.10 13.74 -19.56
CA THR A 178 -3.96 14.55 -19.16
C THR A 178 -3.58 14.17 -17.73
N TRP A 179 -2.28 13.94 -17.51
CA TRP A 179 -1.75 13.52 -16.21
C TRP A 179 -0.64 14.46 -15.75
N GLY A 180 -0.67 14.84 -14.48
CA GLY A 180 0.46 15.49 -13.82
C GLY A 180 1.47 14.48 -13.28
N PRO A 181 2.55 14.94 -12.61
CA PRO A 181 3.60 14.07 -12.07
C PRO A 181 3.12 13.02 -11.06
N ASP A 182 1.98 13.22 -10.41
CA ASP A 182 1.36 12.25 -9.51
C ASP A 182 0.64 11.10 -10.24
N GLY A 183 0.49 11.21 -11.57
CA GLY A 183 -0.17 10.22 -12.43
C GLY A 183 -1.67 10.11 -12.19
N TYR A 184 -2.20 8.91 -12.36
CA TYR A 184 -3.60 8.58 -12.07
C TYR A 184 -3.70 7.20 -11.45
N ALA A 185 -4.58 7.06 -10.45
CA ALA A 185 -4.85 5.80 -9.78
C ALA A 185 -5.66 4.88 -10.70
N LEU A 186 -5.07 3.77 -11.14
CA LEU A 186 -5.76 2.73 -11.89
C LEU A 186 -5.51 1.39 -11.22
N LEU A 187 -6.59 0.71 -10.80
CA LEU A 187 -6.53 -0.66 -10.24
C LEU A 187 -5.55 -0.81 -9.05
N GLY A 188 -5.53 0.17 -8.15
CA GLY A 188 -4.74 0.11 -6.93
C GLY A 188 -3.31 0.65 -7.04
N PHE A 189 -2.78 0.86 -8.26
CA PHE A 189 -1.45 1.46 -8.47
C PHE A 189 -1.51 2.82 -9.17
N MET A 190 -0.43 3.60 -9.06
CA MET A 190 -0.28 4.86 -9.79
C MET A 190 0.33 4.61 -11.16
N ALA A 191 -0.44 4.87 -12.22
CA ALA A 191 0.02 4.80 -13.59
C ALA A 191 0.45 6.17 -14.11
N TYR A 192 1.47 6.19 -14.95
CA TYR A 192 1.99 7.38 -15.64
C TYR A 192 2.44 8.50 -14.71
N ASN A 193 2.85 8.15 -13.50
CA ASN A 193 3.43 9.09 -12.54
C ASN A 193 4.95 9.13 -12.66
N LEU A 194 5.57 10.15 -12.06
CA LEU A 194 7.02 10.30 -12.00
C LEU A 194 7.61 9.32 -10.99
N LYS A 195 8.58 8.51 -11.44
CA LYS A 195 9.36 7.59 -10.62
C LYS A 195 10.85 7.88 -10.70
N GLY A 196 11.55 7.47 -9.65
CA GLY A 196 13.00 7.43 -9.59
C GLY A 196 13.51 6.00 -9.53
N LYS A 197 14.71 5.74 -10.04
CA LYS A 197 15.40 4.47 -9.90
C LYS A 197 16.82 4.69 -9.41
N VAL A 198 17.25 3.94 -8.40
CA VAL A 198 18.63 3.94 -7.88
C VAL A 198 19.06 2.48 -7.72
N GLY A 199 19.99 2.02 -8.54
CA GLY A 199 20.30 0.58 -8.62
C GLY A 199 19.05 -0.23 -9.01
N THR A 200 18.61 -1.13 -8.14
CA THR A 200 17.38 -1.92 -8.31
C THR A 200 16.15 -1.31 -7.62
N GLN A 201 16.34 -0.28 -6.78
CA GLN A 201 15.25 0.38 -6.08
C GLN A 201 14.45 1.28 -7.03
N ILE A 202 13.13 1.06 -7.12
CA ILE A 202 12.16 1.99 -7.71
C ILE A 202 11.50 2.82 -6.61
N ILE A 203 11.32 4.11 -6.86
CA ILE A 203 10.83 5.11 -5.90
C ILE A 203 9.70 5.91 -6.54
N GLU A 204 8.53 5.91 -5.89
CA GLU A 204 7.42 6.80 -6.27
C GLU A 204 7.76 8.24 -5.88
N LEU A 205 7.89 9.15 -6.86
CA LEU A 205 8.30 10.54 -6.62
C LEU A 205 7.12 11.50 -6.62
N GLY A 206 6.28 11.49 -7.66
CA GLY A 206 5.15 12.43 -7.76
C GLY A 206 5.58 13.88 -7.97
N SER A 207 4.69 14.82 -7.65
CA SER A 207 4.89 16.28 -7.85
C SER A 207 5.80 16.94 -6.82
N ASN A 208 5.83 16.47 -5.57
CA ASN A 208 6.71 17.00 -4.54
C ASN A 208 6.96 15.97 -3.43
N ARG A 209 8.19 15.45 -3.32
CA ARG A 209 8.51 14.40 -2.34
C ARG A 209 9.95 14.41 -1.87
N SER A 210 10.14 14.07 -0.60
CA SER A 210 11.42 13.68 -0.02
C SER A 210 11.53 12.16 0.05
N SER A 211 12.64 11.61 -0.41
CA SER A 211 12.86 10.15 -0.53
C SER A 211 14.22 9.75 0.00
N LEU A 212 14.33 8.48 0.42
CA LEU A 212 15.55 7.84 0.91
C LEU A 212 16.06 6.84 -0.13
N ALA A 213 17.32 6.96 -0.54
CA ALA A 213 18.00 5.97 -1.34
C ALA A 213 18.36 4.76 -0.46
N LYS A 214 17.80 3.58 -0.75
CA LYS A 214 18.09 2.30 -0.07
C LYS A 214 19.31 1.59 -0.66
N GLU A 215 19.72 2.01 -1.85
CA GLU A 215 20.90 1.52 -2.56
C GLU A 215 21.75 2.73 -2.95
N ALA A 216 23.05 2.48 -3.19
CA ALA A 216 23.92 3.48 -3.78
C ALA A 216 23.86 3.38 -5.31
N GLY A 217 23.97 4.51 -6.01
CA GLY A 217 24.00 4.56 -7.45
C GLY A 217 23.49 5.88 -8.03
N GLU A 218 23.45 5.94 -9.35
CA GLU A 218 22.86 7.09 -10.05
C GLU A 218 21.33 7.07 -9.92
N LEU A 219 20.75 8.24 -9.63
CA LEU A 219 19.30 8.45 -9.76
C LEU A 219 18.94 8.54 -11.25
N LEU A 220 18.09 7.64 -11.71
CA LEU A 220 17.42 7.73 -13.01
C LEU A 220 15.99 8.22 -12.80
N LEU A 221 15.48 9.06 -13.69
CA LEU A 221 14.09 9.52 -13.68
C LEU A 221 13.30 8.88 -14.81
N GLY A 222 12.04 8.55 -14.58
CA GLY A 222 11.21 7.90 -15.58
C GLY A 222 9.73 8.09 -15.34
N ILE A 223 8.95 7.83 -16.38
CA ILE A 223 7.49 7.77 -16.34
C ILE A 223 7.11 6.34 -16.72
N THR A 224 6.33 5.69 -15.87
CA THR A 224 6.00 4.27 -16.02
C THR A 224 4.49 4.08 -15.91
N LYS A 225 3.89 3.27 -16.78
CA LYS A 225 2.52 2.78 -16.57
C LYS A 225 2.43 1.87 -15.34
N THR A 226 3.45 1.04 -15.11
CA THR A 226 3.55 0.09 -13.99
C THR A 226 4.83 0.36 -13.20
N ASN A 227 5.58 -0.66 -12.79
CA ASN A 227 6.89 -0.49 -12.14
C ASN A 227 8.05 -0.41 -13.14
N ASP A 228 7.81 -0.82 -14.38
CA ASP A 228 8.79 -0.82 -15.44
C ASP A 228 8.45 0.19 -16.53
N ILE A 229 9.49 0.70 -17.19
CA ILE A 229 9.33 1.56 -18.35
C ILE A 229 9.02 0.69 -19.55
N ASN A 230 7.91 1.00 -20.21
CA ASN A 230 7.60 0.45 -21.52
C ASN A 230 8.00 1.45 -22.60
N PRO A 231 8.96 1.12 -23.49
CA PRO A 231 9.31 1.98 -24.63
C PRO A 231 8.12 2.37 -25.51
N ASP A 232 7.11 1.50 -25.61
CA ASP A 232 5.91 1.77 -26.42
C ASP A 232 5.04 2.89 -25.85
N ASP A 233 5.19 3.22 -24.56
CA ASP A 233 4.49 4.37 -23.97
C ASP A 233 4.91 5.68 -24.64
N ALA A 234 6.14 5.79 -25.16
CA ALA A 234 6.60 6.97 -25.90
C ALA A 234 5.81 7.21 -27.20
N ASN A 235 5.19 6.17 -27.78
CA ASN A 235 4.41 6.29 -29.01
C ASN A 235 3.00 6.83 -28.75
N ASN A 236 2.46 6.62 -27.55
CA ASN A 236 1.07 6.92 -27.22
C ASN A 236 0.92 8.08 -26.23
N ILE A 237 2.03 8.54 -25.65
CA ILE A 237 2.06 9.58 -24.62
C ILE A 237 3.01 10.68 -25.06
N SER A 238 2.47 11.89 -25.14
CA SER A 238 3.19 13.13 -25.44
C SER A 238 3.30 14.01 -24.20
N GLY A 239 4.14 15.03 -24.27
CA GLY A 239 4.44 15.92 -23.14
C GLY A 239 5.69 15.51 -22.36
N ALA A 240 5.92 16.21 -21.25
CA ALA A 240 7.08 15.97 -20.38
C ALA A 240 6.83 16.56 -18.99
N PHE A 241 7.50 16.01 -17.98
CA PHE A 241 7.63 16.64 -16.67
C PHE A 241 8.91 17.46 -16.60
N THR A 242 8.83 18.65 -16.03
CA THR A 242 9.99 19.43 -15.58
C THR A 242 10.25 19.05 -14.14
N VAL A 243 11.39 18.40 -13.88
CA VAL A 243 11.74 17.79 -12.60
C VAL A 243 13.00 18.42 -12.04
N THR A 244 12.90 19.03 -10.86
CA THR A 244 14.02 19.57 -10.10
C THR A 244 14.38 18.63 -8.96
N VAL A 245 15.65 18.20 -8.91
CA VAL A 245 16.21 17.34 -7.85
C VAL A 245 17.11 18.18 -6.96
N ASN A 246 16.84 18.20 -5.65
CA ASN A 246 17.74 18.78 -4.65
C ASN A 246 18.33 17.67 -3.80
N ASN A 247 19.66 17.63 -3.74
CA ASN A 247 20.35 16.66 -2.91
C ASN A 247 20.31 17.12 -1.45
N GLY A 248 19.81 16.28 -0.54
CA GLY A 248 19.44 16.69 0.83
C GLY A 248 20.62 17.02 1.76
N ASP A 249 21.85 16.91 1.28
CA ASP A 249 23.07 17.06 2.09
C ASP A 249 23.47 18.52 2.37
N GLY A 250 22.61 19.49 2.05
CA GLY A 250 22.88 20.93 2.16
C GLY A 250 23.17 21.48 3.57
N ASN A 251 23.33 20.64 4.60
CA ASN A 251 23.65 21.07 5.96
C ASN A 251 25.00 20.57 6.51
N ALA A 252 25.90 20.07 5.65
CA ALA A 252 27.29 19.80 6.02
C ALA A 252 28.21 20.99 5.68
N THR A 253 27.99 22.16 6.28
CA THR A 253 29.01 23.23 6.31
C THR A 253 30.05 22.94 7.41
N GLY A 254 30.73 21.80 7.28
CA GLY A 254 31.92 21.46 8.06
C GLY A 254 33.15 21.63 7.19
N ASN A 255 33.79 22.80 7.26
CA ASN A 255 35.02 23.12 6.54
C ASN A 255 36.17 22.28 7.14
N GLY A 256 36.34 21.05 6.68
CA GLY A 256 37.40 20.14 7.09
C GLY A 256 38.06 19.54 5.85
N VAL A 257 39.18 20.13 5.44
CA VAL A 257 40.06 19.57 4.40
C VAL A 257 40.57 18.22 4.92
N VAL A 258 40.08 17.12 4.35
CA VAL A 258 40.64 15.79 4.60
C VAL A 258 41.73 15.55 3.56
N THR A 259 42.98 15.83 3.92
CA THR A 259 44.13 15.29 3.18
C THR A 259 44.25 13.81 3.48
N SER A 260 44.10 12.96 2.47
CA SER A 260 44.33 11.52 2.59
C SER A 260 45.83 11.24 2.71
N SER A 261 46.28 10.85 3.90
CA SER A 261 47.58 10.19 4.07
C SER A 261 47.43 8.69 3.78
N PRO A 262 48.38 8.06 3.06
CA PRO A 262 48.33 6.61 2.80
C PRO A 262 48.62 5.82 4.08
N VAL A 263 47.77 4.83 4.37
CA VAL A 263 47.90 3.92 5.50
C VAL A 263 48.95 2.86 5.18
N SER A 264 50.04 2.82 5.94
CA SER A 264 50.95 1.67 6.01
C SER A 264 50.47 0.67 7.06
N PHE A 265 50.38 -0.61 6.69
CA PHE A 265 50.09 -1.68 7.64
C PHE A 265 51.31 -1.96 8.54
N PRO A 266 51.17 -1.99 9.88
CA PRO A 266 52.23 -2.52 10.74
C PRO A 266 52.17 -4.05 10.78
N ALA A 267 53.35 -4.66 10.89
CA ALA A 267 53.52 -6.09 11.08
C ALA A 267 52.92 -6.58 12.42
N THR A 268 52.51 -7.84 12.40
CA THR A 268 51.92 -8.62 13.49
C THR A 268 52.66 -8.46 14.83
N PRO A 269 51.99 -8.05 15.93
CA PRO A 269 52.62 -8.08 17.24
C PRO A 269 52.47 -9.44 17.92
N ALA A 270 53.54 -9.88 18.58
CA ALA A 270 53.57 -11.04 19.46
C ALA A 270 52.72 -10.83 20.73
N LEU A 271 52.18 -11.94 21.27
CA LEU A 271 51.37 -12.01 22.48
C LEU A 271 52.14 -11.51 23.73
N PRO A 272 51.52 -10.67 24.60
CA PRO A 272 52.07 -10.37 25.92
C PRO A 272 51.54 -11.34 27.00
N PRO A 273 52.26 -11.51 28.12
CA PRO A 273 51.89 -12.42 29.19
C PRO A 273 50.79 -11.86 30.10
N THR A 274 50.00 -12.79 30.66
CA THR A 274 48.90 -12.59 31.60
C THR A 274 49.34 -11.85 32.87
N VAL A 275 48.74 -10.68 33.14
CA VAL A 275 48.81 -10.00 34.43
C VAL A 275 47.39 -9.81 34.97
N THR A 276 47.12 -10.37 36.15
CA THR A 276 45.89 -10.19 36.93
C THR A 276 45.88 -8.79 37.57
N ARG A 277 44.86 -7.97 37.25
CA ARG A 277 44.62 -6.66 37.86
C ARG A 277 43.31 -6.67 38.67
N PRO A 278 43.25 -6.05 39.88
CA PRO A 278 42.01 -5.95 40.64
C PRO A 278 41.05 -4.89 40.09
N ALA A 279 39.77 -5.05 40.44
CA ALA A 279 38.63 -4.26 39.99
C ALA A 279 38.72 -2.77 40.41
N PRO A 280 38.38 -1.81 39.53
CA PRO A 280 38.25 -0.41 39.90
C PRO A 280 36.85 -0.11 40.47
N ALA A 281 36.81 0.62 41.58
CA ALA A 281 35.60 1.18 42.17
C ALA A 281 34.97 2.25 41.26
N SER A 282 33.63 2.27 41.20
CA SER A 282 32.85 3.25 40.44
C SER A 282 32.85 4.63 41.12
N PRO A 283 33.03 5.73 40.38
CA PRO A 283 32.85 7.09 40.91
C PRO A 283 31.36 7.46 41.01
N PRO A 284 30.98 8.40 41.90
CA PRO A 284 29.58 8.78 42.12
C PRO A 284 29.03 9.63 40.96
N VAL A 285 27.80 9.34 40.57
CA VAL A 285 27.04 10.09 39.56
C VAL A 285 26.43 11.34 40.22
N THR A 286 26.99 12.50 39.92
CA THR A 286 26.34 13.80 40.17
C THR A 286 25.30 14.06 39.08
N ALA A 287 24.03 14.17 39.47
CA ALA A 287 22.93 14.56 38.61
C ALA A 287 23.05 16.04 38.21
N ASN A 288 23.16 16.32 36.91
CA ASN A 288 22.96 17.66 36.38
C ASN A 288 21.46 18.00 36.39
N PRO A 289 21.04 19.19 36.87
CA PRO A 289 19.66 19.62 36.78
C PRO A 289 19.26 19.87 35.32
N LEU A 290 18.08 19.36 34.95
CA LEU A 290 17.46 19.54 33.64
C LEU A 290 17.23 21.05 33.39
N PRO A 291 17.61 21.63 32.24
CA PRO A 291 17.29 23.01 31.93
C PRO A 291 15.79 23.15 31.67
N THR A 292 15.08 23.73 32.63
CA THR A 292 13.72 24.25 32.46
C THR A 292 13.76 25.50 31.61
N GLY A 293 13.39 25.39 30.33
CA GLY A 293 13.25 26.55 29.45
C GLY A 293 13.18 26.25 27.96
N ALA A 294 12.15 25.52 27.50
CA ALA A 294 11.75 25.52 26.10
C ALA A 294 10.22 25.45 26.01
N VAL A 295 9.59 26.53 25.53
CA VAL A 295 8.18 26.54 25.16
C VAL A 295 8.03 25.61 23.94
N SER A 296 7.24 24.55 24.07
CA SER A 296 7.04 23.54 23.03
C SER A 296 6.26 24.12 21.84
N LYS A 297 6.96 24.50 20.77
CA LYS A 297 6.31 24.79 19.48
C LYS A 297 5.52 23.55 19.01
N GLY A 298 4.22 23.72 18.75
CA GLY A 298 3.44 22.79 17.92
C GLY A 298 2.30 22.00 18.57
N ARG A 299 1.57 22.56 19.55
CA ARG A 299 0.38 21.87 20.11
C ARG A 299 -0.86 22.15 19.25
N LEU A 300 -1.23 21.20 18.38
CA LEU A 300 -2.39 21.25 17.49
C LEU A 300 -3.72 20.97 18.21
N ALA A 301 -3.68 20.34 19.38
CA ALA A 301 -4.87 20.05 20.15
C ALA A 301 -5.69 21.33 20.45
N GLY A 302 -7.00 21.27 20.22
CA GLY A 302 -7.90 22.40 20.36
C GLY A 302 -9.05 22.38 19.36
N GLN A 303 -9.93 23.37 19.47
CA GLN A 303 -10.95 23.65 18.47
C GLN A 303 -10.48 24.75 17.52
N TRP A 304 -10.82 24.57 16.25
CA TRP A 304 -10.46 25.43 15.14
C TRP A 304 -11.71 25.69 14.30
N ARG A 305 -11.79 26.86 13.67
CA ARG A 305 -12.86 27.24 12.74
C ARG A 305 -12.29 27.83 11.47
N ASP A 306 -12.87 27.51 10.33
CA ASP A 306 -12.52 28.16 9.07
C ASP A 306 -13.36 29.42 8.84
N GLY A 307 -13.12 30.12 7.74
CA GLY A 307 -13.88 31.32 7.35
C GLY A 307 -15.34 31.05 6.99
N ASN A 308 -15.69 29.78 6.73
CA ASN A 308 -17.05 29.35 6.41
C ASN A 308 -17.80 28.85 7.65
N GLY A 309 -17.19 28.89 8.84
CA GLY A 309 -17.84 28.44 10.08
C GLY A 309 -17.81 26.92 10.31
N ALA A 310 -17.12 26.16 9.46
CA ALA A 310 -16.81 24.75 9.73
C ALA A 310 -16.02 24.65 11.03
N VAL A 311 -16.19 23.58 11.79
CA VAL A 311 -15.53 23.37 13.08
C VAL A 311 -14.64 22.15 13.00
N LEU A 312 -13.39 22.27 13.41
CA LEU A 312 -12.43 21.19 13.51
C LEU A 312 -11.99 21.05 14.97
N THR A 313 -12.14 19.87 15.56
CA THR A 313 -11.68 19.56 16.92
C THR A 313 -10.55 18.55 16.86
N LEU A 314 -9.36 18.94 17.31
CA LEU A 314 -8.16 18.13 17.31
C LEU A 314 -7.77 17.67 18.72
N ARG A 315 -7.33 16.42 18.82
CA ARG A 315 -6.63 15.83 19.96
C ARG A 315 -5.26 15.41 19.50
N GLN A 316 -4.23 15.69 20.30
CA GLN A 316 -2.85 15.34 19.99
C GLN A 316 -2.24 14.52 21.13
N ALA A 317 -1.64 13.39 20.79
CA ALA A 317 -0.87 12.53 21.69
C ALA A 317 0.51 12.28 21.06
N GLY A 318 1.51 13.05 21.51
CA GLY A 318 2.84 13.06 20.88
C GLY A 318 2.79 13.56 19.44
N SER A 319 3.29 12.75 18.50
CA SER A 319 3.22 13.02 17.07
C SER A 319 1.86 12.67 16.46
N ILE A 320 0.99 11.91 17.13
CA ILE A 320 -0.31 11.51 16.57
C ILE A 320 -1.36 12.59 16.83
N VAL A 321 -2.16 12.90 15.81
CA VAL A 321 -3.30 13.79 15.90
C VAL A 321 -4.52 13.10 15.33
N THR A 322 -5.58 13.12 16.12
CA THR A 322 -6.91 12.66 15.72
C THR A 322 -7.88 13.81 15.86
N GLY A 323 -8.96 13.78 15.10
CA GLY A 323 -9.94 14.84 15.21
C GLY A 323 -11.26 14.52 14.53
N THR A 324 -12.20 15.43 14.74
CA THR A 324 -13.49 15.44 14.08
C THR A 324 -13.73 16.81 13.49
N TYR A 325 -14.44 16.89 12.38
CA TYR A 325 -14.90 18.17 11.86
C TYR A 325 -16.37 18.13 11.46
N THR A 326 -16.98 19.31 11.39
CA THR A 326 -18.33 19.54 10.88
C THR A 326 -18.30 20.61 9.81
N GLY A 327 -19.15 20.50 8.80
CA GLY A 327 -19.31 21.52 7.76
C GLY A 327 -19.82 22.86 8.31
N GLY A 328 -19.62 23.91 7.51
CA GLY A 328 -20.22 25.24 7.74
C GLY A 328 -21.66 25.33 7.20
N PRO A 329 -22.28 26.53 7.20
CA PRO A 329 -23.62 26.76 6.68
C PRO A 329 -23.77 26.25 5.24
N GLY A 330 -24.86 25.53 4.97
CA GLY A 330 -25.09 24.84 3.69
C GLY A 330 -24.54 23.42 3.64
N HIS A 331 -23.68 23.04 4.59
CA HIS A 331 -23.14 21.70 4.77
C HIS A 331 -23.36 21.21 6.21
N ASP A 332 -24.52 21.51 6.79
CA ASP A 332 -24.82 21.24 8.21
C ASP A 332 -24.84 19.73 8.55
N SER A 333 -25.05 18.88 7.54
CA SER A 333 -25.00 17.43 7.67
C SER A 333 -23.59 16.85 7.48
N LEU A 334 -22.62 17.64 6.97
CA LEU A 334 -21.25 17.20 6.76
C LEU A 334 -20.57 16.99 8.11
N LYS A 335 -20.11 15.77 8.34
CA LYS A 335 -19.34 15.36 9.52
C LYS A 335 -18.19 14.50 9.06
N GLY A 336 -17.05 14.63 9.71
CA GLY A 336 -15.92 13.80 9.37
C GLY A 336 -14.96 13.58 10.51
N ARG A 337 -14.01 12.69 10.25
CA ARG A 337 -12.93 12.31 11.14
C ARG A 337 -11.62 12.52 10.43
N ILE A 338 -10.59 12.85 11.19
CA ILE A 338 -9.23 12.88 10.70
C ILE A 338 -8.33 12.06 11.61
N ASN A 339 -7.32 11.42 11.02
CA ASN A 339 -6.23 10.76 11.72
C ASN A 339 -4.93 11.03 10.97
N GLY A 340 -3.85 11.35 11.67
CA GLY A 340 -2.57 11.66 11.04
C GLY A 340 -1.44 11.88 12.03
N ALA A 341 -0.32 12.36 11.51
CA ALA A 341 0.90 12.60 12.28
C ALA A 341 1.49 13.98 12.02
N VAL A 342 2.12 14.53 13.06
CA VAL A 342 2.87 15.78 13.05
C VAL A 342 4.34 15.47 12.81
N ILE A 343 4.89 16.08 11.77
CA ILE A 343 6.31 16.04 11.42
C ILE A 343 6.79 17.48 11.29
N GLY A 344 7.49 17.97 12.31
CA GLY A 344 7.88 19.38 12.41
C GLY A 344 6.66 20.29 12.56
N ASN A 345 6.48 21.23 11.63
CA ASN A 345 5.30 22.10 11.58
C ASN A 345 4.22 21.60 10.59
N GLN A 346 4.43 20.44 9.98
CA GLN A 346 3.52 19.86 9.02
C GLN A 346 2.72 18.73 9.69
N PHE A 347 1.44 18.64 9.33
CA PHE A 347 0.51 17.64 9.80
C PHE A 347 -0.14 16.98 8.59
N THR A 348 0.10 15.68 8.42
CA THR A 348 -0.41 14.92 7.29
C THR A 348 -1.18 13.70 7.77
N GLY A 349 -2.20 13.30 7.02
CA GLY A 349 -2.99 12.14 7.37
C GLY A 349 -4.15 11.93 6.44
N LEU A 350 -5.14 11.18 6.93
CA LEU A 350 -6.35 10.82 6.20
C LEU A 350 -7.57 11.41 6.87
N PHE A 351 -8.53 11.81 6.04
CA PHE A 351 -9.85 12.18 6.49
C PHE A 351 -10.89 11.21 5.93
N GLU A 352 -11.98 11.09 6.67
CA GLU A 352 -13.23 10.48 6.26
C GLU A 352 -14.32 11.52 6.47
N SER A 353 -15.20 11.65 5.49
CA SER A 353 -16.28 12.64 5.44
C SER A 353 -17.59 11.97 5.11
N HIS A 354 -18.67 12.44 5.73
CA HIS A 354 -20.03 11.97 5.51
C HIS A 354 -20.95 13.18 5.39
N GLU A 355 -21.66 13.29 4.28
CA GLU A 355 -22.69 14.31 4.06
C GLU A 355 -23.97 13.63 3.56
N GLY A 356 -24.95 13.50 4.46
CA GLY A 356 -26.12 12.67 4.19
C GLY A 356 -25.73 11.20 3.96
N ASN A 357 -26.00 10.68 2.77
CA ASN A 357 -25.65 9.31 2.36
C ASN A 357 -24.32 9.23 1.58
N SER A 358 -23.69 10.37 1.32
CA SER A 358 -22.42 10.42 0.60
C SER A 358 -21.28 10.29 1.60
N ALA A 359 -20.36 9.36 1.35
CA ALA A 359 -19.12 9.24 2.10
C ALA A 359 -17.94 9.47 1.16
N ASN A 360 -16.92 10.18 1.63
CA ASN A 360 -15.69 10.42 0.88
C ASN A 360 -14.49 10.32 1.82
N THR A 361 -13.37 9.82 1.30
CA THR A 361 -12.10 9.66 2.03
C THR A 361 -10.98 10.31 1.25
N GLY A 362 -9.92 10.72 1.93
CA GLY A 362 -8.81 11.37 1.28
C GLY A 362 -7.64 11.65 2.17
N LEU A 363 -6.60 12.22 1.58
CA LEU A 363 -5.40 12.68 2.27
C LEU A 363 -5.53 14.17 2.58
N TYR A 364 -4.90 14.61 3.65
CA TYR A 364 -4.67 16.02 3.89
C TYR A 364 -3.22 16.30 4.23
N THR A 365 -2.80 17.52 3.94
CA THR A 365 -1.50 18.06 4.32
C THR A 365 -1.67 19.49 4.79
N TRP A 366 -1.51 19.70 6.10
CA TRP A 366 -1.61 21.01 6.74
C TRP A 366 -0.29 21.44 7.34
N LYS A 367 -0.13 22.74 7.51
CA LYS A 367 0.98 23.39 8.16
C LYS A 367 0.44 24.26 9.27
N LEU A 368 1.04 24.15 10.45
CA LEU A 368 0.85 25.11 11.52
C LEU A 368 1.71 26.33 11.18
N LEU A 369 1.05 27.42 10.76
CA LEU A 369 1.73 28.66 10.40
C LEU A 369 2.18 29.42 11.66
N ASP A 370 1.30 29.44 12.65
CA ASP A 370 1.53 30.03 13.97
C ASP A 370 0.65 29.30 15.02
N GLU A 371 0.66 29.73 16.28
CA GLU A 371 -0.09 29.07 17.36
C GLU A 371 -1.61 29.02 17.13
N ASN A 372 -2.13 29.92 16.30
CA ASN A 372 -3.55 30.16 16.07
C ASN A 372 -4.01 29.92 14.63
N THR A 373 -3.11 29.58 13.71
CA THR A 373 -3.43 29.42 12.29
C THR A 373 -2.90 28.10 11.74
N ILE A 374 -3.80 27.25 11.25
CA ILE A 374 -3.48 26.07 10.43
C ILE A 374 -3.88 26.37 9.00
N GLN A 375 -3.00 26.09 8.04
CA GLN A 375 -3.32 26.20 6.62
C GLN A 375 -2.95 24.91 5.91
N GLY A 376 -3.75 24.48 4.94
CA GLY A 376 -3.36 23.36 4.11
C GLY A 376 -4.34 22.96 3.04
N GLU A 377 -4.09 21.79 2.48
CA GLU A 377 -4.82 21.23 1.35
C GLU A 377 -5.36 19.84 1.72
N TRP A 378 -6.53 19.51 1.20
CA TRP A 378 -7.14 18.19 1.30
C TRP A 378 -7.31 17.67 -0.13
N SER A 379 -6.95 16.42 -0.37
CA SER A 379 -7.18 15.74 -1.66
C SER A 379 -8.04 14.52 -1.39
N SER A 380 -9.15 14.41 -2.09
CA SER A 380 -10.09 13.30 -1.91
C SER A 380 -10.03 12.34 -3.09
N VAL A 381 -10.50 11.11 -2.90
CA VAL A 381 -10.56 10.12 -4.00
C VAL A 381 -11.46 10.61 -5.13
N ASP A 382 -12.54 11.32 -4.80
CA ASP A 382 -13.59 11.72 -5.76
C ASP A 382 -13.41 13.16 -6.32
N HIS A 383 -12.64 14.01 -5.63
CA HIS A 383 -12.29 15.36 -6.08
C HIS A 383 -10.77 15.53 -6.22
N LYS A 384 -10.34 15.72 -7.47
CA LYS A 384 -8.93 15.88 -7.89
C LYS A 384 -8.30 17.23 -7.53
N GLN A 385 -9.07 18.18 -6.99
CA GLN A 385 -8.57 19.53 -6.72
C GLN A 385 -8.41 19.77 -5.23
N GLY A 386 -7.18 20.09 -4.83
CA GLY A 386 -6.80 20.36 -3.45
C GLY A 386 -7.36 21.69 -2.98
N ASP A 387 -8.59 21.69 -2.48
CA ASP A 387 -9.17 22.89 -1.88
C ASP A 387 -8.29 23.34 -0.70
N ARG A 388 -7.93 24.62 -0.72
CA ARG A 388 -7.12 25.25 0.32
C ARG A 388 -8.02 25.73 1.44
N PHE A 389 -7.71 25.31 2.66
CA PHE A 389 -8.41 25.75 3.86
C PHE A 389 -7.47 26.46 4.82
N THR A 390 -8.01 27.47 5.49
CA THR A 390 -7.34 28.15 6.61
C THR A 390 -8.24 28.04 7.83
N TRP A 391 -7.72 27.43 8.88
CA TRP A 391 -8.38 27.25 10.16
C TRP A 391 -7.76 28.19 11.19
N GLN A 392 -8.61 28.90 11.91
CA GLN A 392 -8.25 29.75 13.03
C GLN A 392 -8.62 29.08 14.35
N ARG A 393 -7.73 29.12 15.34
CA ARG A 393 -8.00 28.57 16.67
C ARG A 393 -9.17 29.33 17.30
N VAL A 394 -10.11 28.59 17.88
CA VAL A 394 -11.23 29.19 18.63
C VAL A 394 -10.71 29.58 20.02
N ASN A 395 -10.48 30.88 20.22
CA ASN A 395 -10.02 31.42 21.51
C ASN A 395 -11.02 31.09 22.64
N GLY A 396 -10.55 30.45 23.71
CA GLY A 396 -11.32 30.22 24.94
C GLY A 396 -11.72 28.78 25.26
N VAL A 397 -11.44 27.79 24.40
CA VAL A 397 -11.76 26.36 24.66
C VAL A 397 -10.49 25.51 24.70
N VAL A 398 -9.82 25.50 25.86
CA VAL A 398 -8.82 24.47 26.16
C VAL A 398 -9.58 23.22 26.62
N LEU A 399 -9.70 22.22 25.76
CA LEU A 399 -10.25 20.93 26.16
C LEU A 399 -9.25 20.23 27.09
N GLY A 400 -9.51 20.33 28.39
CA GLY A 400 -8.98 19.52 29.50
C GLY A 400 -7.60 18.88 29.28
N GLY A 401 -6.53 19.64 29.50
CA GLY A 401 -5.28 19.03 29.91
C GLY A 401 -5.45 18.43 31.31
N VAL A 402 -5.09 17.17 31.50
CA VAL A 402 -4.97 16.59 32.85
C VAL A 402 -3.96 17.44 33.63
N PRO A 403 -4.30 18.00 34.80
CA PRO A 403 -3.36 18.79 35.59
C PRO A 403 -2.27 17.88 36.19
N PRO A 404 -1.00 18.33 36.24
CA PRO A 404 0.06 17.56 36.85
C PRO A 404 0.03 17.77 38.37
N SER A 405 -0.89 17.11 39.09
CA SER A 405 -0.77 16.83 40.53
C SER A 405 -1.99 16.08 41.05
N ALA A 406 -1.91 14.75 41.04
CA ALA A 406 -2.51 13.89 42.05
C ALA A 406 -1.68 12.61 42.04
N VAL A 407 -0.87 12.41 43.09
CA VAL A 407 -0.10 11.19 43.32
C VAL A 407 -1.10 10.09 43.68
N PRO A 408 -1.26 9.01 42.88
CA PRO A 408 -2.04 7.85 43.29
C PRO A 408 -1.28 7.05 44.36
N PRO A 409 -1.98 6.31 45.23
CA PRO A 409 -1.33 5.45 46.22
C PRO A 409 -0.46 4.42 45.50
N THR A 410 0.72 4.17 46.08
CA THR A 410 1.76 3.26 45.59
C THR A 410 1.20 1.86 45.33
N GLU A 411 0.79 1.63 44.09
CA GLU A 411 0.64 0.28 43.55
C GLU A 411 2.05 -0.28 43.37
N VAL A 412 2.29 -1.46 43.94
CA VAL A 412 3.58 -2.14 43.88
C VAL A 412 3.87 -2.50 42.42
N VAL A 413 4.65 -1.66 41.73
CA VAL A 413 5.13 -1.92 40.39
C VAL A 413 6.12 -3.09 40.45
N PRO A 414 5.88 -4.22 39.75
CA PRO A 414 6.87 -5.25 39.58
C PRO A 414 8.06 -4.67 38.81
N ASN A 415 9.23 -4.72 39.45
CA ASN A 415 10.59 -4.46 38.95
C ASN A 415 10.71 -4.29 37.40
N PRO A 416 11.01 -3.08 36.87
CA PRO A 416 11.16 -2.82 35.43
C PRO A 416 12.57 -3.21 34.94
N GLY A 417 12.98 -4.43 35.27
CA GLY A 417 14.33 -4.94 35.05
C GLY A 417 14.42 -6.05 34.00
N ARG A 418 13.48 -6.12 33.04
CA ARG A 418 13.59 -7.07 31.92
C ARG A 418 13.09 -6.45 30.62
N ASP A 419 14.01 -6.19 29.71
CA ASP A 419 13.75 -5.91 28.30
C ASP A 419 12.85 -7.00 27.72
N ALA A 420 11.60 -6.67 27.41
CA ALA A 420 10.70 -7.64 26.77
C ALA A 420 9.54 -6.95 26.05
N ASN A 421 9.85 -6.23 24.97
CA ASN A 421 8.97 -6.24 23.80
C ASN A 421 8.95 -7.68 23.25
N THR A 422 8.40 -8.64 24.00
CA THR A 422 8.30 -10.03 23.56
C THR A 422 7.41 -10.01 22.34
N THR A 423 8.03 -10.27 21.20
CA THR A 423 7.30 -10.44 19.96
C THR A 423 7.54 -11.85 19.46
N GLU A 424 6.49 -12.66 19.47
CA GLU A 424 6.47 -14.01 18.91
C GLU A 424 5.65 -13.98 17.62
N PHE A 425 6.14 -14.66 16.58
CA PHE A 425 5.43 -14.80 15.32
C PHE A 425 5.56 -16.24 14.86
N THR A 426 4.41 -16.91 14.70
CA THR A 426 4.35 -18.35 14.40
C THR A 426 3.31 -18.61 13.34
N PHE A 427 3.63 -19.50 12.39
CA PHE A 427 2.61 -20.12 11.55
C PHE A 427 1.78 -21.08 12.42
N VAL A 428 0.46 -21.04 12.27
CA VAL A 428 -0.48 -21.87 13.05
C VAL A 428 -0.97 -23.03 12.19
N ASP A 429 -1.63 -22.72 11.07
CA ASP A 429 -2.23 -23.70 10.17
C ASP A 429 -2.58 -23.06 8.80
N GLN A 430 -3.16 -23.87 7.90
CA GLN A 430 -3.82 -23.41 6.67
C GLN A 430 -5.19 -24.07 6.55
N ALA A 431 -6.03 -23.94 7.59
CA ALA A 431 -7.29 -24.69 7.70
C ALA A 431 -8.56 -23.83 7.54
N THR A 432 -8.44 -22.50 7.62
CA THR A 432 -9.59 -21.58 7.64
C THR A 432 -9.58 -20.66 6.43
N ASP A 433 -10.76 -20.42 5.87
CA ASP A 433 -11.03 -19.47 4.79
C ASP A 433 -11.74 -18.24 5.38
N VAL A 434 -11.07 -17.11 5.40
CA VAL A 434 -11.42 -15.86 6.10
C VAL A 434 -11.27 -14.65 5.18
N VAL A 435 -10.25 -14.62 4.33
CA VAL A 435 -9.85 -13.45 3.54
C VAL A 435 -9.71 -13.80 2.07
N ASN A 436 -9.96 -12.83 1.19
CA ASN A 436 -9.67 -12.91 -0.22
C ASN A 436 -8.67 -11.82 -0.62
N HIS A 437 -8.40 -11.68 -1.92
CA HIS A 437 -7.43 -10.70 -2.42
C HIS A 437 -7.67 -9.25 -1.91
N ASN A 438 -8.92 -8.82 -1.75
CA ASN A 438 -9.30 -7.42 -1.50
C ASN A 438 -10.13 -7.18 -0.23
N GLY A 439 -10.55 -8.23 0.48
CA GLY A 439 -11.55 -8.13 1.54
C GLY A 439 -11.47 -9.29 2.51
N ALA A 440 -11.85 -9.06 3.78
CA ALA A 440 -11.95 -10.12 4.78
C ALA A 440 -13.26 -10.89 4.62
N THR A 441 -13.38 -11.57 3.48
CA THR A 441 -14.49 -12.44 3.12
C THR A 441 -13.94 -13.74 2.54
N PRO A 442 -14.48 -14.90 2.96
CA PRO A 442 -14.06 -16.19 2.43
C PRO A 442 -14.15 -16.28 0.90
N ASP A 443 -13.18 -16.93 0.25
CA ASP A 443 -13.14 -17.12 -1.23
C ASP A 443 -13.13 -18.58 -1.71
N GLY A 444 -13.27 -19.52 -0.77
CA GLY A 444 -13.22 -20.96 -1.02
C GLY A 444 -11.83 -21.57 -0.89
N ASN A 445 -10.78 -20.77 -0.66
CA ASN A 445 -9.43 -21.26 -0.42
C ASN A 445 -9.02 -21.06 1.04
N ASN A 446 -8.33 -22.05 1.61
CA ASN A 446 -7.83 -21.91 2.97
C ASN A 446 -6.65 -20.92 3.03
N ASP A 447 -6.73 -19.98 3.97
CA ASP A 447 -5.73 -18.96 4.22
C ASP A 447 -4.58 -19.47 5.07
N GLY A 448 -3.40 -18.90 4.84
CA GLY A 448 -2.30 -19.03 5.79
C GLY A 448 -2.64 -18.29 7.06
N HIS A 449 -2.71 -19.02 8.17
CA HIS A 449 -3.04 -18.51 9.49
C HIS A 449 -1.78 -18.40 10.33
N PHE A 450 -1.46 -17.18 10.76
CA PHE A 450 -0.32 -16.88 11.63
C PHE A 450 -0.80 -16.29 12.94
N ARG A 451 -0.01 -16.49 14.00
CA ARG A 451 -0.22 -15.86 15.30
C ARG A 451 0.93 -14.94 15.62
N LEU A 452 0.59 -13.70 15.95
CA LEU A 452 1.50 -12.66 16.37
C LEU A 452 1.17 -12.27 17.82
N ARG A 453 2.17 -12.38 18.71
CA ARG A 453 2.08 -11.85 20.07
C ARG A 453 2.97 -10.64 20.18
N LEU A 454 2.46 -9.54 20.72
CA LEU A 454 3.17 -8.28 20.91
C LEU A 454 3.15 -7.90 22.39
N GLY A 455 4.31 -7.66 22.98
CA GLY A 455 4.43 -6.93 24.25
C GLY A 455 4.52 -5.43 23.97
N LEU A 456 3.42 -4.69 24.14
CA LEU A 456 3.40 -3.25 23.93
C LEU A 456 3.63 -2.50 25.25
N ASN A 457 4.49 -1.49 25.21
CA ASN A 457 4.70 -0.58 26.33
C ASN A 457 3.62 0.50 26.34
N GLY A 458 2.64 0.33 27.22
CA GLY A 458 1.47 1.20 27.32
C GLY A 458 0.50 1.05 26.15
N THR A 459 -0.28 2.09 25.89
CA THR A 459 -1.18 2.15 24.73
C THR A 459 -0.41 2.59 23.49
N GLN A 460 -0.39 1.76 22.45
CA GLN A 460 0.23 2.04 21.15
C GLN A 460 -0.79 1.85 20.04
N GLU A 461 -0.81 2.75 19.07
CA GLU A 461 -1.57 2.54 17.83
C GLU A 461 -0.83 1.55 16.93
N LEU A 462 -1.55 0.60 16.34
CA LEU A 462 -1.04 -0.28 15.30
C LEU A 462 -1.44 0.31 13.95
N GLN A 463 -0.51 0.97 13.25
CA GLN A 463 -0.82 1.66 12.00
C GLN A 463 -0.95 0.69 10.83
N LYS A 464 0.12 -0.08 10.57
CA LYS A 464 0.16 -1.01 9.44
C LYS A 464 0.84 -2.32 9.82
N MET A 465 0.34 -3.40 9.23
CA MET A 465 1.01 -4.70 9.21
C MET A 465 1.22 -5.14 7.78
N ASN A 466 2.43 -5.58 7.47
CA ASN A 466 2.77 -6.22 6.21
C ASN A 466 3.25 -7.63 6.50
N LEU A 467 2.75 -8.58 5.71
CA LEU A 467 3.29 -9.92 5.64
C LEU A 467 3.99 -10.07 4.30
N ARG A 468 5.18 -10.67 4.30
CA ARG A 468 5.88 -11.02 3.07
C ARG A 468 6.41 -12.43 3.18
N GLN A 469 6.35 -13.18 2.10
CA GLN A 469 7.11 -14.41 2.01
C GLN A 469 8.60 -14.06 1.88
N THR A 470 9.45 -14.88 2.49
CA THR A 470 10.90 -14.75 2.45
C THR A 470 11.56 -16.10 2.15
N ASP A 471 12.78 -16.06 1.64
CA ASP A 471 13.63 -17.25 1.60
C ASP A 471 14.10 -17.64 3.02
N ALA A 472 14.87 -18.74 3.11
CA ALA A 472 15.42 -19.25 4.36
C ALA A 472 16.36 -18.26 5.08
N ASN A 473 16.89 -17.27 4.35
CA ASN A 473 17.79 -16.21 4.85
C ASN A 473 17.03 -14.93 5.22
N GLY A 474 15.71 -14.90 5.05
CA GLY A 474 14.87 -13.74 5.33
C GLY A 474 14.84 -12.69 4.21
N ASN A 475 15.36 -13.02 3.02
CA ASN A 475 15.27 -12.14 1.86
C ASN A 475 13.85 -12.17 1.29
N PRO A 476 13.27 -11.00 0.93
CA PRO A 476 11.90 -10.94 0.45
C PRO A 476 11.72 -11.64 -0.91
N THR A 477 10.60 -12.32 -1.09
CA THR A 477 10.14 -12.81 -2.39
C THR A 477 9.06 -11.89 -2.96
N VAL A 478 8.30 -12.37 -3.95
CA VAL A 478 7.25 -11.62 -4.66
C VAL A 478 5.98 -11.46 -3.84
N GLU A 479 5.61 -12.42 -2.99
CA GLU A 479 4.31 -12.44 -2.34
C GLU A 479 4.24 -11.51 -1.12
N ARG A 480 3.20 -10.68 -1.10
CA ARG A 480 2.99 -9.64 -0.09
C ARG A 480 1.52 -9.45 0.22
N TRP A 481 1.25 -9.28 1.51
CA TRP A 481 -0.04 -8.89 2.05
C TRP A 481 0.11 -7.66 2.92
N SER A 482 -0.93 -6.83 2.97
CA SER A 482 -0.94 -5.61 3.77
C SER A 482 -2.30 -5.39 4.41
N SER A 483 -2.30 -4.91 5.65
CA SER A 483 -3.51 -4.38 6.28
C SER A 483 -3.85 -2.97 5.79
N TYR A 484 -2.95 -2.34 5.02
CA TYR A 484 -2.95 -0.90 4.73
C TYR A 484 -2.97 -0.55 3.24
N SER A 485 -2.16 -1.21 2.41
CA SER A 485 -2.02 -0.85 0.99
C SER A 485 -2.77 -1.82 0.08
N GLY A 486 -3.61 -1.26 -0.80
CA GLY A 486 -4.26 -1.98 -1.90
C GLY A 486 -3.33 -2.36 -3.06
N ASP A 487 -2.04 -1.99 -3.01
CA ASP A 487 -1.02 -2.51 -3.94
C ASP A 487 -0.70 -4.00 -3.69
N TYR A 488 -1.15 -4.53 -2.55
CA TYR A 488 -0.88 -5.88 -2.07
C TYR A 488 -2.18 -6.59 -1.73
N TRP A 489 -2.11 -7.91 -1.53
CA TRP A 489 -3.25 -8.68 -1.09
C TRP A 489 -3.65 -8.23 0.31
N LEU A 490 -4.93 -8.28 0.66
CA LEU A 490 -5.36 -7.93 2.00
C LEU A 490 -4.76 -8.90 3.03
N LEU A 491 -4.17 -8.34 4.09
CA LEU A 491 -3.85 -9.06 5.33
C LEU A 491 -4.99 -8.81 6.31
N ALA A 492 -5.82 -9.83 6.55
CA ALA A 492 -6.86 -9.73 7.58
C ALA A 492 -6.22 -9.96 8.96
N VAL A 493 -6.51 -9.05 9.89
CA VAL A 493 -6.03 -9.09 11.26
C VAL A 493 -7.22 -9.32 12.16
N ALA A 494 -7.16 -10.34 13.00
CA ALA A 494 -8.21 -10.66 13.97
C ALA A 494 -7.66 -10.62 15.39
N GLN A 495 -8.56 -10.34 16.33
CA GLN A 495 -8.30 -10.44 17.76
C GLN A 495 -9.48 -11.13 18.41
N ASN A 496 -9.20 -12.19 19.19
CA ASN A 496 -10.23 -12.99 19.86
C ASN A 496 -11.32 -13.50 18.89
N GLY A 497 -10.91 -13.95 17.70
CA GLY A 497 -11.82 -14.45 16.66
C GLY A 497 -12.62 -13.37 15.91
N LYS A 498 -12.45 -12.08 16.23
CA LYS A 498 -13.09 -10.99 15.51
C LYS A 498 -12.08 -10.32 14.56
N VAL A 499 -12.40 -10.32 13.26
CA VAL A 499 -11.63 -9.56 12.27
C VAL A 499 -11.76 -8.06 12.53
N LEU A 500 -10.62 -7.38 12.58
CA LEU A 500 -10.49 -5.96 12.88
C LEU A 500 -10.56 -5.08 11.62
N ASN A 501 -10.16 -5.62 10.47
CA ASN A 501 -10.18 -4.94 9.19
C ASN A 501 -10.88 -5.79 8.12
N THR A 502 -11.97 -5.26 7.57
CA THR A 502 -12.68 -5.89 6.44
C THR A 502 -12.16 -5.43 5.08
N GLN A 503 -11.36 -4.37 5.07
CA GLN A 503 -10.71 -3.74 3.92
C GLN A 503 -9.35 -3.18 4.36
N PHE A 504 -8.62 -2.55 3.46
CA PHE A 504 -7.38 -1.84 3.80
C PHE A 504 -7.69 -0.66 4.72
N LEU A 505 -7.01 -0.58 5.87
CA LEU A 505 -7.19 0.47 6.86
C LEU A 505 -5.88 1.19 7.15
N PRO A 506 -5.92 2.52 7.37
CA PRO A 506 -4.75 3.31 7.78
C PRO A 506 -4.24 3.01 9.18
N THR A 507 -5.09 2.41 9.99
CA THR A 507 -4.79 2.00 11.36
C THR A 507 -5.69 0.83 11.72
N LEU A 508 -5.14 -0.12 12.48
CA LEU A 508 -5.87 -1.20 13.13
C LEU A 508 -6.38 -0.77 14.52
N GLY A 509 -6.06 0.45 14.95
CA GLY A 509 -6.52 1.05 16.19
C GLY A 509 -5.50 1.00 17.33
N PRO A 510 -5.87 1.52 18.51
CA PRO A 510 -5.04 1.50 19.69
C PRO A 510 -5.11 0.15 20.43
N PHE A 511 -3.97 -0.31 20.93
CA PHE A 511 -3.85 -1.52 21.72
C PHE A 511 -3.01 -1.25 22.97
N THR A 512 -3.30 -1.93 24.07
CA THR A 512 -2.63 -1.70 25.35
C THR A 512 -2.07 -3.01 25.90
N GLY A 513 -0.79 -2.98 26.30
CA GLY A 513 -0.15 -4.11 26.95
C GLY A 513 0.09 -5.31 26.02
N PRO A 514 0.14 -6.54 26.57
CA PRO A 514 0.29 -7.75 25.77
C PRO A 514 -0.93 -7.98 24.86
N VAL A 515 -0.68 -8.19 23.57
CA VAL A 515 -1.71 -8.43 22.55
C VAL A 515 -1.39 -9.72 21.81
N THR A 516 -2.40 -10.55 21.56
CA THR A 516 -2.34 -11.65 20.60
C THR A 516 -3.25 -11.32 19.42
N LEU A 517 -2.70 -11.42 18.22
CA LEU A 517 -3.40 -11.22 16.95
C LEU A 517 -3.26 -12.48 16.11
N ASP A 518 -4.34 -12.84 15.44
CA ASP A 518 -4.34 -13.85 14.39
C ASP A 518 -4.33 -13.12 13.05
N LEU A 519 -3.44 -13.53 12.14
CA LEU A 519 -3.27 -12.94 10.82
C LEU A 519 -3.66 -13.97 9.78
N TYR A 520 -4.52 -13.58 8.84
CA TYR A 520 -4.97 -14.42 7.74
C TYR A 520 -4.52 -13.80 6.42
N ALA A 521 -3.92 -14.63 5.57
CA ALA A 521 -3.38 -14.23 4.29
C ALA A 521 -3.82 -15.25 3.22
N SER A 522 -4.53 -14.76 2.20
CA SER A 522 -5.02 -15.63 1.12
C SER A 522 -3.86 -16.20 0.29
N PRO A 523 -3.91 -17.50 -0.07
CA PRO A 523 -2.78 -18.19 -0.68
C PRO A 523 -2.63 -17.80 -2.16
N ALA A 524 -1.74 -16.85 -2.46
CA ALA A 524 -1.42 -16.51 -3.86
C ALA A 524 -0.73 -17.67 -4.61
N SER A 525 0.20 -18.40 -3.96
CA SER A 525 0.82 -19.64 -4.47
C SER A 525 0.90 -20.78 -3.44
N GLY A 526 0.18 -20.65 -2.31
CA GLY A 526 0.13 -21.62 -1.22
C GLY A 526 1.19 -21.42 -0.12
N PHE A 527 0.86 -21.83 1.12
CA PHE A 527 1.78 -21.78 2.28
C PHE A 527 2.56 -23.09 2.40
N ASN A 528 3.54 -23.26 1.50
CA ASN A 528 4.26 -24.53 1.40
C ASN A 528 5.19 -24.80 2.60
N PRO A 529 5.30 -26.06 3.07
CA PRO A 529 6.26 -26.47 4.08
C PRO A 529 7.69 -26.02 3.79
N GLY A 530 8.40 -25.53 4.81
CA GLY A 530 9.76 -25.03 4.70
C GLY A 530 9.89 -23.55 4.26
N ASN A 531 8.83 -22.94 3.73
CA ASN A 531 8.84 -21.51 3.44
C ASN A 531 8.92 -20.66 4.71
N SER A 532 9.54 -19.49 4.58
CA SER A 532 9.63 -18.49 5.65
C SER A 532 8.75 -17.29 5.31
N TYR A 533 8.22 -16.64 6.34
CA TYR A 533 7.39 -15.44 6.21
C TYR A 533 7.83 -14.43 7.24
N GLN A 534 7.93 -13.15 6.84
CA GLN A 534 8.24 -12.05 7.73
C GLN A 534 7.02 -11.16 7.91
N VAL A 535 6.65 -10.91 9.17
CA VAL A 535 5.73 -9.83 9.53
C VAL A 535 6.52 -8.57 9.87
N GLU A 536 6.03 -7.43 9.37
CA GLU A 536 6.47 -6.09 9.72
C GLU A 536 5.29 -5.31 10.29
N VAL A 537 5.41 -4.86 11.53
CA VAL A 537 4.39 -4.09 12.25
C VAL A 537 4.93 -2.69 12.45
N VAL A 538 4.15 -1.67 12.12
CA VAL A 538 4.50 -0.27 12.37
C VAL A 538 3.53 0.34 13.36
N LEU A 539 4.09 0.86 14.45
CA LEU A 539 3.36 1.49 15.53
C LEU A 539 3.14 2.98 15.26
N GLY A 540 2.19 3.60 15.98
CA GLY A 540 1.88 5.03 15.87
C GLY A 540 3.06 5.96 16.13
N ASN A 541 4.03 5.52 16.92
CA ASN A 541 5.27 6.26 17.17
C ASN A 541 6.34 6.08 16.07
N GLY A 542 6.01 5.39 14.96
CA GLY A 542 6.92 5.09 13.86
C GLY A 542 7.86 3.90 14.11
N GLN A 543 7.85 3.30 15.30
CA GLN A 543 8.65 2.12 15.59
C GLN A 543 8.21 0.95 14.70
N VAL A 544 9.19 0.23 14.15
CA VAL A 544 8.97 -0.93 13.29
C VAL A 544 9.43 -2.20 14.01
N ILE A 545 8.54 -3.18 14.11
CA ILE A 545 8.81 -4.51 14.67
C ILE A 545 8.81 -5.52 13.53
N LYS A 546 9.85 -6.35 13.45
CA LYS A 546 9.96 -7.41 12.43
C LYS A 546 10.16 -8.77 13.08
N LYS A 547 9.43 -9.78 12.61
CA LYS A 547 9.59 -11.17 13.02
C LYS A 547 9.38 -12.12 11.87
N VAL A 548 10.02 -13.29 11.95
CA VAL A 548 9.97 -14.33 10.92
C VAL A 548 9.37 -15.59 11.53
N ALA A 549 8.49 -16.24 10.77
CA ALA A 549 7.94 -17.56 11.05
C ALA A 549 8.28 -18.51 9.90
N ARG A 550 8.45 -19.79 10.20
CA ARG A 550 8.54 -20.85 9.18
C ARG A 550 7.28 -21.69 9.18
N VAL A 551 6.87 -22.11 7.99
CA VAL A 551 5.85 -23.15 7.83
C VAL A 551 6.52 -24.49 8.15
N PRO A 552 6.00 -25.27 9.12
CA PRO A 552 6.55 -26.57 9.46
C PRO A 552 6.61 -27.51 8.24
N GLY A 553 7.66 -28.33 8.22
CA GLY A 553 7.94 -29.38 7.22
C GLY A 553 6.97 -30.54 7.27
#